data_AF-R1C4W8-F1
#
_entry.id   AF-R1C4W8-F1
#
_cell.length_a   1.000
_cell.length_b   1.000
_cell.length_c   1.000
_cell.angle_alpha   90.00
_cell.angle_beta   90.00
_cell.angle_gamma   90.00
#
_symmetry.space_group_name_H-M   'P 1'
#
loop_
_entity.id
_entity.type
_entity.pdbx_description
1 polymer ?
#
loop_
_entity_poly.entity_id
_entity_poly.type
_entity_poly.pdbx_seq_one_letter_code
_entity_poly.pdbx_strand_id
1 'polypeptide(L)'
;MCGRLGSGCKSPMLWSLAAVGFGGALAVPSAPQAVWLLGPAAMALLGGAHIDYRGDGGTLSAETERVTSLLPFAAMALGGGRAGSLQALARELKVENAVLGVLLAARWAVARGR
;
A
#
# COMPACT_ATOMS: atom_id res chain seq x y z
N MET A 1 9.70 -3.03 -3.74
CA MET A 1 10.41 -2.03 -2.91
C MET A 1 9.92 -2.08 -1.46
N CYS A 2 9.91 -3.26 -0.81
CA CYS A 2 9.37 -3.42 0.56
C CYS A 2 10.40 -3.96 1.58
N GLY A 3 11.62 -4.29 1.14
CA GLY A 3 12.66 -4.89 1.99
C GLY A 3 13.77 -3.93 2.45
N ARG A 4 13.87 -2.70 1.90
CA ARG A 4 14.94 -1.74 2.25
C ARG A 4 14.51 -0.59 3.16
N LEU A 5 13.21 -0.35 3.32
CA LEU A 5 12.69 0.81 4.07
C LEU A 5 12.38 0.55 5.56
N GLY A 6 12.66 -0.63 6.11
CA GLY A 6 12.58 -0.89 7.56
C GLY A 6 11.19 -0.80 8.21
N SER A 7 10.16 -0.41 7.47
CA SER A 7 8.73 -0.47 7.82
C SER A 7 7.94 -0.56 6.51
N GLY A 8 7.77 -1.77 6.00
CA GLY A 8 7.10 -2.04 4.73
C GLY A 8 5.92 -2.98 4.94
N CYS A 9 4.91 -2.89 4.09
CA CYS A 9 3.80 -3.84 4.09
C CYS A 9 4.27 -5.29 4.01
N LYS A 10 3.73 -6.13 4.89
CA LYS A 10 3.71 -7.57 4.67
C LYS A 10 2.86 -7.82 3.40
N SER A 11 3.42 -8.55 2.44
CA SER A 11 2.82 -8.85 1.12
C SER A 11 2.66 -7.67 0.13
N PRO A 12 3.76 -7.05 -0.35
CA PRO A 12 3.71 -5.90 -1.26
C PRO A 12 3.02 -6.20 -2.60
N MET A 13 3.10 -7.43 -3.10
CA MET A 13 2.49 -7.80 -4.38
C MET A 13 0.96 -7.80 -4.31
N LEU A 14 0.39 -8.30 -3.21
CA LEU A 14 -1.06 -8.27 -2.97
C LEU A 14 -1.56 -6.82 -2.90
N TRP A 15 -0.80 -5.95 -2.23
CA TRP A 15 -1.13 -4.52 -2.14
C TRP A 15 -0.96 -3.75 -3.45
N SER A 16 -0.03 -4.14 -4.31
CA SER A 16 0.05 -3.58 -5.66
C SER A 16 -1.22 -3.88 -6.47
N LEU A 17 -1.72 -5.12 -6.40
CA LEU A 17 -2.96 -5.49 -7.07
C LEU A 17 -4.17 -4.78 -6.45
N ALA A 18 -4.20 -4.65 -5.12
CA ALA A 18 -5.21 -3.86 -4.41
C ALA A 18 -5.21 -2.39 -4.85
N ALA A 19 -4.05 -1.77 -5.02
CA ALA A 19 -3.94 -0.38 -5.48
C ALA A 19 -4.53 -0.17 -6.89
N VAL A 20 -4.28 -1.11 -7.81
CA VAL A 20 -4.91 -1.11 -9.14
C VAL A 20 -6.43 -1.26 -9.02
N GLY A 21 -6.90 -2.18 -8.19
CA GLY A 21 -8.32 -2.36 -7.89
C GLY A 21 -9.00 -1.11 -7.34
N PHE A 22 -8.39 -0.43 -6.37
CA PHE A 22 -8.89 0.84 -5.83
C PHE A 22 -8.97 1.93 -6.89
N GLY A 23 -7.93 2.08 -7.71
CA GLY A 23 -7.94 3.04 -8.83
C GLY A 23 -9.08 2.76 -9.80
N GLY A 24 -9.30 1.50 -10.16
CA GLY A 24 -10.43 1.08 -10.98
C GLY A 24 -11.78 1.33 -10.33
N ALA A 25 -11.94 0.98 -9.05
CA ALA A 25 -13.18 1.17 -8.30
C ALA A 25 -13.57 2.66 -8.21
N LEU A 26 -12.59 3.56 -8.14
CA LEU A 26 -12.80 5.00 -8.14
C LEU A 26 -13.19 5.57 -9.51
N ALA A 27 -12.89 4.87 -10.60
CA ALA A 27 -13.12 5.32 -11.97
C ALA A 27 -14.44 4.82 -12.57
N VAL A 28 -15.05 3.76 -12.03
CA VAL A 28 -16.29 3.18 -12.56
C VAL A 28 -17.54 3.84 -11.95
N PRO A 29 -18.59 4.09 -12.74
CA PRO A 29 -19.81 4.74 -12.25
C PRO A 29 -20.78 3.78 -11.56
N SER A 30 -20.56 2.46 -11.66
CA SER A 30 -21.48 1.45 -11.12
C SER A 30 -20.99 0.90 -9.78
N ALA A 31 -21.85 0.95 -8.76
CA ALA A 31 -21.53 0.44 -7.43
C ALA A 31 -21.17 -1.06 -7.41
N PRO A 32 -21.86 -1.96 -8.15
CA PRO A 32 -21.50 -3.38 -8.16
C PRO A 32 -20.10 -3.62 -8.74
N GLN A 33 -19.73 -2.92 -9.81
CA GLN A 33 -18.40 -3.04 -10.40
C GLN A 33 -17.32 -2.45 -9.49
N ALA A 34 -17.61 -1.34 -8.80
CA ALA A 34 -16.71 -0.76 -7.81
C ALA A 34 -16.43 -1.76 -6.69
N VAL A 35 -17.47 -2.39 -6.12
CA VAL A 35 -17.34 -3.41 -5.07
C VAL A 35 -16.53 -4.62 -5.55
N TRP A 36 -16.78 -5.10 -6.77
CA TRP A 36 -16.01 -6.20 -7.35
C TRP A 36 -14.52 -5.88 -7.45
N LEU A 37 -14.17 -4.65 -7.87
CA LEU A 37 -12.79 -4.19 -7.99
C LEU A 37 -12.09 -4.00 -6.63
N LEU A 38 -12.82 -4.02 -5.51
CA LEU A 38 -12.23 -4.08 -4.16
C LEU A 38 -11.80 -5.51 -3.74
N GLY A 39 -12.18 -6.54 -4.50
CA GLY A 39 -11.81 -7.93 -4.21
C GLY A 39 -10.31 -8.16 -3.93
N PRO A 40 -9.39 -7.60 -4.73
CA PRO A 40 -7.96 -7.68 -4.45
C PRO A 40 -7.52 -7.03 -3.13
N ALA A 41 -8.19 -5.96 -2.68
CA ALA A 41 -7.93 -5.36 -1.38
C ALA A 41 -8.39 -6.27 -0.24
N ALA A 42 -9.56 -6.91 -0.37
CA ALA A 42 -10.01 -7.92 0.58
C ALA A 42 -9.03 -9.11 0.65
N MET A 43 -8.49 -9.54 -0.50
CA MET A 43 -7.45 -10.59 -0.55
C MET A 43 -6.13 -10.15 0.08
N ALA A 44 -5.71 -8.89 -0.09
CA ALA A 44 -4.52 -8.39 0.58
C ALA A 44 -4.67 -8.39 2.10
N LEU A 45 -5.86 -8.06 2.62
CA LEU A 45 -6.16 -8.10 4.05
C LEU A 45 -6.24 -9.54 4.58
N LEU A 46 -7.15 -10.33 4.03
CA LEU A 46 -7.45 -11.68 4.53
C LEU A 46 -6.33 -12.66 4.20
N GLY A 47 -5.85 -12.64 2.96
CA GLY A 47 -4.76 -13.48 2.50
C GLY A 47 -3.44 -13.13 3.18
N GLY A 48 -3.14 -11.84 3.36
CA GLY A 48 -1.96 -11.40 4.10
C GLY A 48 -1.99 -11.84 5.56
N ALA A 49 -3.12 -11.64 6.25
CA ALA A 49 -3.29 -12.12 7.63
C ALA A 49 -3.21 -13.65 7.74
N HIS A 50 -3.73 -14.38 6.75
CA HIS A 50 -3.67 -15.83 6.71
C HIS A 50 -2.23 -16.36 6.53
N ILE A 51 -1.48 -15.76 5.61
CA ILE A 51 -0.06 -16.08 5.36
C ILE A 51 0.76 -15.82 6.62
N ASP A 52 0.51 -14.69 7.30
CA ASP A 52 1.17 -14.33 8.56
C ASP A 52 0.85 -15.35 9.67
N TYR A 53 -0.42 -15.74 9.81
CA TYR A 53 -0.85 -16.74 10.80
C TYR A 53 -0.17 -18.09 10.58
N ARG A 54 0.03 -18.51 9.33
CA ARG A 54 0.69 -19.77 9.01
C ARG A 54 2.21 -19.72 9.12
N GLY A 55 2.79 -18.54 9.26
CA GLY A 55 4.25 -18.36 9.21
C GLY A 55 4.85 -18.57 7.82
N ASP A 56 4.00 -18.76 6.79
CA ASP A 56 4.43 -18.97 5.40
C ASP A 56 5.02 -17.69 4.79
N GLY A 57 4.77 -16.52 5.40
CA GLY A 57 5.35 -15.23 5.04
C GLY A 57 6.78 -15.01 5.54
N GLY A 58 7.34 -15.97 6.27
CA GLY A 58 8.60 -15.85 6.99
C GLY A 58 8.44 -15.15 8.35
N THR A 59 9.45 -15.29 9.20
CA THR A 59 9.46 -14.66 10.54
C THR A 59 10.31 -13.40 10.53
N LEU A 60 9.71 -12.29 10.98
CA LEU A 60 10.46 -11.07 11.27
C LEU A 60 11.04 -11.16 12.69
N SER A 61 12.13 -10.43 12.95
CA SER A 61 12.56 -10.25 14.34
C SER A 61 11.48 -9.52 15.14
N ALA A 62 11.38 -9.81 16.44
CA ALA A 62 10.38 -9.18 17.32
C ALA A 62 10.50 -7.63 17.37
N GLU A 63 11.67 -7.09 17.01
CA GLU A 63 11.87 -5.65 16.85
C GLU A 63 11.23 -5.14 15.55
N THR A 64 11.45 -5.83 14.43
CA THR A 64 10.92 -5.44 13.11
C THR A 64 9.41 -5.62 13.03
N GLU A 65 8.88 -6.69 13.64
CA GLU A 65 7.45 -6.99 13.68
C GLU A 65 6.65 -5.90 14.39
N ARG A 66 7.20 -5.33 15.48
CA ARG A 66 6.56 -4.25 16.25
C ARG A 66 6.39 -2.95 15.48
N VAL A 67 7.19 -2.73 14.44
CA VAL A 67 7.17 -1.50 13.62
C VAL A 67 6.68 -1.75 12.19
N THR A 68 6.15 -2.95 11.93
CA THR A 68 5.64 -3.37 10.62
C THR A 68 4.12 -3.48 10.67
N SER A 69 3.45 -3.03 9.61
CA SER A 69 1.99 -3.15 9.48
C SER A 69 1.62 -4.02 8.29
N LEU A 70 0.46 -4.69 8.40
CA LEU A 70 -0.18 -5.34 7.26
C LEU A 70 -0.70 -4.29 6.26
N LEU A 71 -1.11 -3.11 6.74
CA LEU A 71 -1.69 -2.04 5.93
C LEU A 71 -0.60 -1.09 5.37
N PRO A 72 -0.68 -0.72 4.08
CA PRO A 72 0.31 0.18 3.46
C PRO A 72 0.30 1.53 4.12
N PHE A 73 1.50 2.03 4.42
CA PHE A 73 1.73 3.34 4.99
C PHE A 73 1.11 3.56 6.39
N ALA A 74 0.28 2.64 6.90
CA ALA A 74 -0.36 2.77 8.22
C ALA A 74 0.67 2.86 9.34
N ALA A 75 1.73 2.04 9.25
CA ALA A 75 2.92 2.13 10.08
C ALA A 75 3.48 3.58 10.12
N MET A 76 3.70 4.20 8.96
CA MET A 76 4.24 5.56 8.89
C MET A 76 3.25 6.62 9.38
N ALA A 77 1.96 6.48 9.07
CA ALA A 77 0.93 7.44 9.43
C ALA A 77 0.64 7.46 10.94
N LEU A 78 0.69 6.29 11.60
CA LEU A 78 0.44 6.14 13.03
C LEU A 78 1.70 6.35 13.88
N GLY A 79 2.81 6.80 13.27
CA GLY A 79 4.10 6.94 13.94
C GLY A 79 4.78 5.60 14.29
N GLY A 80 4.15 4.48 13.98
CA GLY A 80 4.67 3.13 14.14
C GLY A 80 5.52 2.72 12.95
N GLY A 81 6.75 3.21 12.85
CA GLY A 81 7.72 2.82 11.82
C GLY A 81 9.13 3.03 12.37
N ARG A 82 10.15 2.54 11.67
CA ARG A 82 11.53 2.86 12.06
C ARG A 82 11.72 4.37 11.99
N ALA A 83 12.22 5.01 13.05
CA ALA A 83 12.47 6.45 13.04
C ALA A 83 13.25 6.82 11.76
N GLY A 84 12.66 7.68 10.91
CA GLY A 84 13.21 8.03 9.60
C GLY A 84 12.58 7.32 8.38
N SER A 85 11.50 6.53 8.51
CA SER A 85 10.83 5.88 7.36
C SER A 85 10.45 6.85 6.24
N LEU A 86 9.94 8.04 6.56
CA LEU A 86 9.62 9.08 5.58
C LEU A 86 10.88 9.61 4.88
N GLN A 87 11.97 9.79 5.62
CA GLN A 87 13.24 10.26 5.07
C GLN A 87 13.89 9.18 4.19
N ALA A 88 13.79 7.92 4.58
CA ALA A 88 14.23 6.79 3.78
C ALA A 88 13.39 6.66 2.50
N LEU A 89 12.06 6.81 2.60
CA LEU A 89 11.17 6.86 1.45
C LEU A 89 11.55 8.00 0.50
N ALA A 90 11.79 9.20 1.03
CA ALA A 90 12.21 10.35 0.24
C ALA A 90 13.56 10.13 -0.47
N ARG A 91 14.48 9.35 0.12
CA ARG A 91 15.77 9.00 -0.51
C ARG A 91 15.63 7.93 -1.59
N GLU A 92 14.66 7.02 -1.46
CA GLU A 92 14.40 5.98 -2.46
C GLU A 92 13.46 6.43 -3.59
N LEU A 93 12.63 7.43 -3.33
CA LEU A 93 11.65 7.93 -4.28
C LEU A 93 12.36 8.76 -5.36
N LYS A 94 12.40 8.20 -6.57
CA LYS A 94 12.83 8.93 -7.76
C LYS A 94 11.91 10.12 -8.01
N VAL A 95 12.51 11.28 -8.26
CA VAL A 95 11.77 12.54 -8.49
C VAL A 95 10.82 12.39 -9.69
N GLU A 96 11.25 11.68 -10.73
CA GLU A 96 10.45 11.46 -11.93
C GLU A 96 9.15 10.71 -11.61
N ASN A 97 9.24 9.66 -10.77
CA ASN A 97 8.08 8.88 -10.35
C ASN A 97 7.15 9.70 -9.44
N ALA A 98 7.72 10.53 -8.56
CA ALA A 98 6.95 11.42 -7.69
C ALA A 98 6.16 12.43 -8.52
N VAL A 99 6.81 13.08 -9.49
CA VAL A 99 6.18 14.06 -10.39
C VAL A 99 5.06 13.41 -11.19
N LEU A 100 5.31 12.26 -11.81
CA LEU A 100 4.28 11.52 -12.55
C LEU A 100 3.08 11.18 -11.67
N GLY A 101 3.33 10.69 -10.45
CA GLY A 101 2.27 10.38 -9.49
C GLY A 101 1.41 11.59 -9.13
N VAL A 102 2.05 12.72 -8.82
CA VAL A 102 1.35 13.98 -8.48
C VAL A 102 0.54 14.51 -9.66
N LEU A 103 1.11 14.51 -10.88
CA LEU A 103 0.41 14.99 -12.07
C LEU A 103 -0.80 14.11 -12.42
N LEU A 104 -0.67 12.79 -12.31
CA LEU A 104 -1.79 11.87 -12.53
C LEU A 104 -2.90 12.07 -11.50
N ALA A 105 -2.55 12.23 -10.23
CA ALA A 105 -3.51 12.49 -9.16
C ALA A 105 -4.23 13.83 -9.35
N ALA A 106 -3.49 14.89 -9.70
CA ALA A 106 -4.06 16.21 -9.98
C ALA A 106 -5.01 16.17 -11.18
N ARG A 107 -4.60 15.54 -12.29
CA ARG A 107 -5.46 15.35 -13.47
C ARG A 107 -6.74 14.61 -13.11
N TRP A 108 -6.64 13.54 -12.33
CA TRP A 108 -7.79 12.75 -11.92
C TRP A 108 -8.76 13.56 -11.04
N ALA A 109 -8.25 14.33 -10.07
CA ALA A 109 -9.06 15.19 -9.23
C ALA A 109 -9.82 16.25 -10.05
N VAL A 110 -9.15 16.88 -11.01
CA VAL A 110 -9.77 17.85 -11.94
C VAL A 110 -10.84 17.19 -12.81
N ALA A 111 -10.59 15.97 -13.31
CA ALA A 111 -11.54 15.25 -14.15
C ALA A 111 -12.81 14.81 -13.40
N ARG A 112 -12.75 14.68 -12.07
CA ARG A 112 -13.88 14.28 -11.22
C ARG A 112 -14.72 15.46 -10.70
N GLY A 113 -14.13 16.66 -10.63
CA GLY A 113 -14.81 17.90 -10.23
C GLY A 113 -15.55 18.61 -11.36
N ARG A 114 -15.52 18.06 -12.59
CA ARG A 114 -16.26 18.51 -13.76
C ARG A 114 -17.38 17.53 -14.09
#